data_AF-A0A7C1MXR5-F1
#
_entry.id   AF-A0A7C1MXR5-F1
#
_cell.length_a   1.000
_cell.length_b   1.000
_cell.length_c   1.000
_cell.angle_alpha   90.00
_cell.angle_beta   90.00
_cell.angle_gamma   90.00
#
_symmetry.space_group_name_H-M   'P 1'
#
loop_
_entity.id
_entity.type
_entity.pdbx_description
1 polymer ?
#
loop_
_entity_poly.entity_id
_entity_poly.type
_entity_poly.pdbx_seq_one_letter_code
_entity_poly.pdbx_strand_id
1 'polypeptide(L)'
;MTGLIDPRIGRGLFTTFHADYWYLRFPIDHMFHSEDIYVDTMRRLSHYGSDHFPMYFSIWVENGAHADTHPHLDQETKEEIDENIEEGVHNT
;
A
#
# COMPACT_ATOMS: atom_id res chain seq x y z
N MET A 1 14.19 -2.69 9.39
CA MET A 1 13.31 -2.33 8.27
C MET A 1 12.83 -0.91 8.49
N THR A 2 12.71 -0.09 7.45
CA THR A 2 12.49 1.37 7.55
C THR A 2 11.05 1.79 7.82
N GLY A 3 10.12 0.84 8.02
CA GLY A 3 8.70 1.12 8.27
C GLY A 3 7.95 1.75 7.08
N LEU A 4 8.60 1.88 5.92
CA LEU A 4 8.00 2.48 4.73
C LEU A 4 7.29 1.43 3.88
N ILE A 5 6.12 1.79 3.38
CA ILE A 5 5.25 0.96 2.57
C ILE A 5 5.56 1.17 1.09
N ASP A 6 5.68 0.08 0.34
CA ASP A 6 5.77 0.10 -1.11
C ASP A 6 4.35 0.10 -1.71
N PRO A 7 3.91 1.18 -2.38
CA PRO A 7 2.57 1.27 -2.95
C PRO A 7 2.35 0.29 -4.10
N ARG A 8 3.40 -0.30 -4.69
CA ARG A 8 3.32 -1.23 -5.82
C ARG A 8 2.83 -2.61 -5.41
N ILE A 9 2.96 -2.96 -4.13
CA ILE A 9 2.49 -4.25 -3.62
C ILE A 9 0.97 -4.34 -3.89
N GLY A 10 0.56 -5.41 -4.58
CA GLY A 10 -0.83 -5.65 -4.95
C GLY A 10 -1.36 -4.86 -6.16
N ARG A 11 -0.56 -3.97 -6.79
CA ARG A 11 -1.00 -3.11 -7.91
C ARG A 11 -0.37 -3.46 -9.27
N GLY A 12 0.54 -4.43 -9.32
CA GLY A 12 1.16 -4.93 -10.54
C GLY A 12 2.53 -4.31 -10.86
N LEU A 13 3.05 -4.63 -12.05
CA LEU A 13 4.39 -4.21 -12.47
C LEU A 13 4.36 -2.85 -13.18
N PHE A 14 4.95 -1.84 -12.54
CA PHE A 14 5.11 -0.50 -13.10
C PHE A 14 6.50 -0.35 -13.70
N THR A 15 6.65 -0.68 -14.97
CA THR A 15 7.92 -0.52 -15.69
C THR A 15 8.13 0.94 -16.07
N THR A 16 9.14 1.57 -15.47
CA THR A 16 9.36 3.01 -15.60
C THR A 16 10.52 3.35 -16.51
N PHE A 17 11.50 2.47 -16.67
CA PHE A 17 12.63 2.61 -17.60
C PHE A 17 12.76 1.32 -18.41
N HIS A 18 13.23 1.25 -19.65
CA HIS A 18 13.48 2.31 -20.59
C HIS A 18 12.21 2.55 -21.44
N ALA A 19 11.84 3.81 -21.66
CA ALA A 19 10.60 4.16 -22.34
C ALA A 19 10.58 3.76 -23.83
N ASP A 20 11.71 3.98 -24.53
CA ASP A 20 11.86 3.67 -25.96
C ASP A 20 12.03 2.17 -26.28
N TYR A 21 12.66 1.39 -25.38
CA TYR A 21 12.99 0.00 -25.63
C TYR A 21 12.12 -0.93 -24.78
N TRP A 22 11.12 -1.55 -25.40
CA TRP A 22 10.15 -2.41 -24.70
C TRP A 22 10.79 -3.61 -23.96
N TYR A 23 11.93 -4.11 -24.45
CA TYR A 23 12.65 -5.25 -23.87
C TYR A 23 13.59 -4.84 -22.71
N LEU A 24 13.76 -3.54 -22.46
CA LEU A 24 14.52 -3.00 -21.32
C LEU A 24 13.60 -2.39 -20.26
N ARG A 25 12.34 -2.84 -20.18
CA ARG A 25 11.32 -2.30 -19.27
C ARG A 25 11.49 -2.80 -17.84
N PHE A 26 12.36 -2.16 -17.08
CA PHE A 26 12.64 -2.32 -15.66
C PHE A 26 11.88 -1.29 -14.76
N PRO A 27 11.45 -1.70 -13.54
CA PRO A 27 10.77 -0.84 -12.58
C PRO A 27 11.76 -0.15 -11.62
N ILE A 28 12.55 0.81 -12.12
CA ILE A 28 13.66 1.39 -11.34
C ILE A 28 13.29 2.65 -10.54
N ASP A 29 12.10 3.21 -10.79
CA ASP A 29 11.61 4.33 -9.98
C ASP A 29 10.84 3.80 -8.78
N HIS A 30 11.24 4.30 -7.61
CA HIS A 30 10.73 3.88 -6.32
C HIS A 30 10.13 5.07 -5.58
N MET A 31 8.91 4.90 -5.10
CA MET A 31 8.26 5.81 -4.16
C MET A 31 7.76 4.95 -3.01
N PHE A 32 8.20 5.24 -1.80
CA PHE A 32 7.68 4.60 -0.58
C PHE A 32 7.02 5.67 0.28
N HIS A 33 6.04 5.27 1.09
CA HIS A 33 5.31 6.20 1.97
C HIS A 33 5.23 5.68 3.40
N SER A 34 4.97 6.59 4.36
CA SER A 34 4.64 6.23 5.74
C SER A 34 3.20 5.75 5.86
N GLU A 35 2.84 5.18 7.01
CA GLU A 35 1.50 4.67 7.30
C GLU A 35 0.41 5.76 7.23
N ASP A 36 0.77 7.02 7.52
CA ASP A 36 -0.15 8.16 7.52
C ASP A 36 -0.55 8.66 6.11
N ILE A 37 0.01 8.05 5.06
CA ILE A 37 -0.23 8.43 3.66
C ILE A 37 -0.98 7.31 2.97
N TYR A 38 -2.14 7.64 2.40
CA TYR A 38 -2.94 6.70 1.63
C TYR A 38 -2.77 6.97 0.13
N VAL A 39 -2.38 5.93 -0.61
CA VAL A 39 -2.26 6.00 -2.08
C VAL A 39 -3.57 5.55 -2.73
N ASP A 40 -4.33 6.53 -3.20
CA ASP A 40 -5.60 6.34 -3.90
C ASP A 40 -5.35 5.80 -5.32
N THR A 41 -4.63 6.58 -6.13
CA THR A 41 -4.37 6.23 -7.53
C THR A 41 -2.87 6.19 -7.80
N MET A 42 -2.41 5.11 -8.45
CA MET A 42 -1.06 4.98 -8.99
C MET A 42 -1.15 4.61 -10.47
N ARG A 43 -0.55 5.43 -11.36
CA ARG A 43 -0.53 5.15 -12.80
C ARG A 43 0.78 5.55 -13.44
N ARG A 44 1.20 4.79 -14.43
CA ARG A 44 2.25 5.19 -15.36
C ARG A 44 1.63 5.99 -16.50
N LEU A 45 2.16 7.17 -16.78
CA LEU A 45 1.71 8.02 -17.87
C LEU A 45 2.39 7.67 -19.19
N SER A 46 1.91 8.27 -20.28
CA SER A 46 2.47 8.10 -21.61
C SER A 46 3.92 8.59 -21.70
N HIS A 47 4.69 7.98 -22.58
CA HIS A 47 6.06 8.41 -22.88
C HIS A 47 6.09 9.88 -23.34
N TYR A 48 7.01 10.66 -22.77
CA TYR A 48 7.15 12.09 -23.04
C TYR A 48 8.62 12.49 -23.26
N GLY A 49 9.27 11.85 -24.25
CA GLY A 49 10.62 12.23 -24.70
C GLY A 49 11.74 12.04 -23.65
N SER A 50 11.49 11.28 -22.60
CA SER A 50 12.47 10.86 -21.59
C SER A 50 12.63 9.34 -21.68
N ASP A 51 13.83 8.85 -21.38
CA ASP A 51 14.11 7.44 -21.17
C ASP A 51 13.30 6.80 -20.03
N HIS A 52 12.63 7.60 -19.19
CA HIS A 52 11.68 7.16 -18.19
C HIS A 52 10.22 7.51 -18.54
N PHE A 53 9.29 6.63 -18.18
CA PHE A 53 7.86 6.94 -18.13
C PHE A 53 7.55 7.76 -16.88
N PRO A 54 6.76 8.85 -16.98
CA PRO A 54 6.31 9.58 -15.81
C PRO A 54 5.37 8.72 -14.96
N MET A 55 5.52 8.81 -13.64
CA MET A 55 4.62 8.16 -12.69
C MET A 55 3.72 9.21 -12.04
N TYR A 56 2.43 8.93 -11.97
CA TYR A 56 1.44 9.75 -11.31
C TYR A 56 0.90 9.04 -10.08
N PHE A 57 0.85 9.78 -8.98
CA PHE A 57 0.30 9.34 -7.71
C PHE A 57 -0.73 10.37 -7.25
N SER A 58 -1.94 9.90 -6.94
CA SER A 58 -2.93 10.64 -6.16
C SER A 58 -2.85 10.11 -4.73
N ILE A 59 -2.57 10.98 -3.77
CA ILE A 59 -2.38 10.61 -2.38
C ILE A 59 -3.29 11.44 -1.48
N TRP A 60 -3.72 10.83 -0.40
CA TRP A 60 -4.38 11.48 0.72
C TRP A 60 -3.44 11.44 1.92
N VAL A 61 -3.39 12.56 2.63
CA VAL A 61 -2.65 12.68 3.89
C VAL A 61 -3.66 13.09 4.93
N GLU A 62 -3.78 12.32 6.01
CA GLU A 62 -4.61 12.72 7.13
C GLU A 62 -3.98 13.95 7.79
N ASN A 63 -4.74 15.05 7.85
CA ASN A 63 -4.29 16.32 8.38
C ASN A 63 -5.01 16.58 9.72
N GLY A 64 -4.75 15.74 10.72
CA GLY A 64 -5.39 15.82 12.03
C GLY A 64 -5.39 14.50 12.80
N ALA A 65 -5.64 14.57 14.11
CA ALA A 65 -5.56 13.42 15.03
C ALA A 65 -6.39 12.24 14.52
N HIS A 66 -5.78 11.05 14.52
CA HIS A 66 -6.47 9.77 14.31
C HIS A 66 -7.79 9.80 15.07
N ALA A 67 -8.90 9.83 14.33
CA ALA A 67 -10.16 9.41 14.92
C ALA A 67 -9.96 7.94 15.27
N ASP A 68 -10.09 7.59 16.54
CA ASP A 68 -10.10 6.20 16.97
C ASP A 68 -11.31 5.53 16.31
N THR A 69 -11.10 5.00 15.10
CA THR A 69 -12.12 4.29 14.32
C THR A 69 -12.20 2.83 14.74
N HIS A 70 -11.37 2.40 15.70
CA HIS A 70 -11.56 1.09 16.30
C HIS A 70 -12.94 1.09 16.97
N PRO A 71 -13.84 0.18 16.57
CA PRO A 71 -15.08 0.02 17.29
C PRO A 71 -14.72 -0.27 18.75
N HIS A 72 -15.42 0.39 19.68
CA HIS A 72 -15.30 0.03 21.07
C HIS A 72 -15.82 -1.40 21.22
N LEU A 73 -14.90 -2.35 21.40
CA LEU A 73 -15.25 -3.74 21.67
C LEU A 73 -15.93 -3.77 23.04
N ASP A 74 -17.21 -4.09 23.05
CA ASP A 74 -17.91 -4.43 24.28
C ASP A 74 -17.31 -5.71 24.89
N GLN A 75 -17.73 -5.99 26.12
CA GLN A 75 -17.16 -7.09 26.87
C GLN A 75 -17.53 -8.45 26.26
N GLU A 76 -18.73 -8.57 25.70
CA GLU A 76 -19.20 -9.78 25.01
C GLU A 76 -18.34 -10.11 23.79
N THR A 77 -18.04 -9.10 22.96
CA THR A 77 -17.20 -9.26 21.77
C THR A 77 -15.77 -9.68 22.14
N LYS A 78 -15.24 -9.19 23.27
CA LYS A 78 -13.91 -9.61 23.75
C LYS A 78 -13.90 -11.06 24.19
N GLU A 79 -14.92 -11.46 24.95
CA GLU A 79 -15.07 -12.85 25.42
C GLU A 79 -15.22 -13.81 24.22
N GLU A 80 -16.01 -13.45 23.19
CA GLU A 80 -16.15 -14.24 21.96
C GLU A 80 -14.82 -14.38 21.18
N ILE A 81 -14.02 -13.31 21.11
CA ILE A 81 -12.70 -13.35 20.44
C ILE A 81 -11.76 -14.31 21.19
N ASP A 82 -11.72 -14.23 22.52
CA ASP A 82 -10.86 -15.08 23.34
C ASP A 82 -11.26 -16.56 23.23
N GLU A 83 -12.56 -16.88 23.26
CA GLU A 83 -13.08 -18.23 23.05
C GLU A 83 -12.70 -18.80 21.67
N ASN A 84 -12.88 -18.02 20.60
CA ASN A 84 -12.53 -18.45 19.24
C ASN A 84 -11.02 -18.72 19.08
N ILE A 85 -10.16 -17.94 19.75
CA ILE A 85 -8.71 -18.15 19.75
C ILE A 85 -8.37 -19.45 20.50
N GLU A 86 -8.96 -19.68 21.67
CA GLU A 86 -8.74 -20.90 22.44
C GLU A 86 -9.19 -22.15 21.67
N GLU A 87 -10.39 -22.13 21.06
CA GLU A 87 -10.87 -23.22 20.22
C GLU A 87 -9.94 -23.49 19.04
N GLY A 88 -9.47 -22.45 18.35
CA GLY A 88 -8.54 -22.59 17.23
C GLY A 88 -7.20 -23.22 17.62
N VAL A 89 -6.68 -22.90 18.80
CA VAL A 89 -5.45 -23.50 19.34
C VAL A 89 -5.68 -24.95 19.78
N HIS A 90 -6.84 -25.26 20.34
CA HIS A 90 -7.12 -26.59 20.89
C HIS A 90 -7.57 -27.61 19.84
N ASN A 91 -7.98 -27.14 18.65
CA ASN A 91 -8.48 -27.96 17.53
C ASN A 91 -7.45 -28.12 16.38
N THR A 92 -6.17 -27.79 16.63
CA THR A 92 -5.00 -28.06 15.78
C THR A 92 -4.09 -29.10 16.44
#